data_AF-A0AAD8AJE4-F1
#
_entry.id   AF-A0AAD8AJE4-F1
#
_cell.length_a   1.000
_cell.length_b   1.000
_cell.length_c   1.000
_cell.angle_alpha   90.00
_cell.angle_beta   90.00
_cell.angle_gamma   90.00
#
_symmetry.space_group_name_H-M   'P 1'
#
loop_
_entity.id
_entity.type
_entity.pdbx_description
1 polymer ?
#
loop_
_entity_poly.entity_id
_entity_poly.type
_entity_poly.pdbx_seq_one_letter_code
_entity_poly.pdbx_strand_id
1 'polypeptide(L)'
;MGLKKFQIVFDNPWSTYYTGQPVTGRVLLSVDSPKKVRGIILHVKGEANVHWSETEARHLLVVLLCNLLSVNYDAHESYFENKFNIIGGS
;
A
#
# COMPACT_ATOMS: atom_id res chain seq x y z
N MET A 1 -16.82 -16.23 -19.27
CA MET A 1 -17.46 -16.16 -17.95
C MET A 1 -16.63 -17.02 -17.01
N GLY A 2 -16.08 -16.47 -15.93
CA GLY A 2 -14.98 -17.16 -15.27
C GLY A 2 -14.43 -16.64 -13.94
N LEU A 3 -14.88 -15.50 -13.45
CA LEU A 3 -14.60 -15.03 -12.09
C LEU A 3 -15.73 -14.08 -11.72
N LYS A 4 -16.52 -14.41 -10.70
CA LYS A 4 -17.62 -13.54 -10.24
C LYS A 4 -17.17 -12.60 -9.14
N LYS A 5 -16.37 -13.09 -8.21
CA LYS A 5 -15.96 -12.33 -7.02
C LYS A 5 -14.59 -12.77 -6.55
N PHE A 6 -13.72 -11.81 -6.28
CA PHE A 6 -12.43 -12.05 -5.64
C PHE A 6 -12.12 -10.89 -4.71
N GLN A 7 -12.26 -11.10 -3.40
CA GLN A 7 -12.09 -10.05 -2.41
C GLN A 7 -11.48 -10.57 -1.12
N ILE A 8 -10.77 -9.70 -0.42
CA ILE A 8 -10.33 -9.91 0.96
C ILE A 8 -11.41 -9.32 1.87
N VAL A 9 -11.82 -10.07 2.89
CA VAL A 9 -12.77 -9.64 3.91
C VAL A 9 -12.09 -9.71 5.25
N PHE A 10 -11.90 -8.57 5.88
CA PHE A 10 -11.38 -8.46 7.24
C PHE A 10 -12.50 -8.77 8.26
N ASP A 11 -12.14 -9.37 9.38
CA ASP A 11 -13.10 -9.61 10.46
C ASP A 11 -13.45 -8.33 11.22
N ASN A 12 -12.52 -7.36 11.25
CA ASN A 12 -12.78 -6.02 11.79
C ASN A 12 -13.52 -5.16 10.75
N PRO A 13 -14.76 -4.71 11.02
CA PRO A 13 -15.54 -3.93 10.06
C PRO A 13 -14.92 -2.56 9.72
N TRP A 14 -14.09 -2.00 10.62
CA TRP A 14 -13.40 -0.73 10.40
C TRP A 14 -12.05 -0.88 9.68
N SER A 15 -11.56 -2.13 9.52
CA SER A 15 -10.27 -2.44 8.88
C SER A 15 -9.09 -1.59 9.40
N THR A 16 -9.19 -1.10 10.63
CA THR A 16 -8.21 -0.21 11.28
C THR A 16 -7.67 -0.94 12.49
N TYR A 17 -6.35 -1.06 12.57
CA TYR A 17 -5.66 -1.87 13.57
C TYR A 17 -4.56 -1.05 14.24
N TYR A 18 -4.44 -1.21 15.54
CA TYR A 18 -3.35 -0.65 16.33
C TYR A 18 -2.16 -1.61 16.39
N THR A 19 -0.99 -1.07 16.74
CA THR A 19 0.23 -1.86 16.89
C THR A 19 0.01 -3.04 17.84
N GLY A 20 0.43 -4.24 17.41
CA GLY A 20 0.28 -5.48 18.17
C GLY A 20 -1.09 -6.16 18.04
N GLN A 21 -2.07 -5.55 17.37
CA GLN A 21 -3.35 -6.22 17.13
C GLN A 21 -3.23 -7.24 16.00
N PRO A 22 -3.81 -8.45 16.16
CA PRO A 22 -3.86 -9.42 15.08
C PRO A 22 -4.81 -8.95 13.98
N VAL A 23 -4.34 -9.01 12.73
CA VAL A 23 -5.17 -8.78 11.53
C VAL A 23 -5.70 -10.12 11.05
N THR A 24 -7.00 -10.33 11.14
CA THR A 24 -7.65 -11.58 10.71
C THR A 24 -8.72 -11.33 9.66
N GLY A 25 -8.98 -12.35 8.83
CA GLY A 25 -9.93 -12.26 7.76
C GLY A 25 -9.89 -13.48 6.85
N ARG A 26 -10.58 -13.38 5.71
CA ARG A 26 -10.75 -14.45 4.73
C ARG A 26 -10.71 -13.92 3.31
N VAL A 27 -10.25 -14.75 2.38
CA VAL A 27 -10.30 -14.47 0.94
C VAL A 27 -11.50 -15.18 0.33
N LEU A 28 -12.40 -14.43 -0.30
CA LEU A 28 -13.58 -14.95 -0.96
C LEU A 28 -13.37 -15.01 -2.47
N LEU A 29 -13.39 -16.22 -3.01
CA LEU A 29 -13.36 -16.50 -4.44
C LEU A 29 -14.70 -17.11 -4.88
N SER A 30 -15.38 -16.50 -5.84
CA SER A 30 -16.61 -17.01 -6.45
C SER A 30 -16.41 -17.15 -7.95
N VAL A 31 -16.70 -18.33 -8.49
CA VAL A 31 -16.54 -18.68 -9.90
C VAL A 31 -17.87 -19.18 -10.43
N ASP A 32 -18.23 -18.78 -11.65
CA ASP A 32 -19.49 -19.14 -12.32
C ASP A 32 -19.43 -20.49 -13.06
N SER A 33 -18.23 -21.04 -13.20
CA SER A 33 -17.94 -22.23 -13.97
C SER A 33 -16.76 -22.96 -13.33
N PRO A 34 -16.68 -24.30 -13.41
CA PRO A 34 -15.54 -25.04 -12.89
C PRO A 34 -14.23 -24.53 -13.49
N LYS A 35 -13.28 -24.13 -12.63
CA LYS A 35 -11.95 -23.68 -13.04
C LYS A 35 -10.86 -24.29 -12.20
N LYS A 36 -9.76 -24.64 -12.86
CA LYS A 36 -8.50 -25.01 -12.19
C LYS A 36 -7.83 -23.73 -11.70
N VAL A 37 -7.72 -23.59 -10.39
CA VAL A 37 -6.95 -22.52 -9.74
C VAL A 37 -5.55 -23.05 -9.45
N ARG A 38 -4.52 -22.41 -10.03
CA ARG A 38 -3.12 -22.80 -9.80
C ARG A 38 -2.67 -22.45 -8.39
N GLY A 39 -3.01 -21.24 -7.95
CA GLY A 39 -2.85 -20.84 -6.57
C GLY A 39 -3.41 -19.45 -6.27
N ILE A 40 -3.50 -19.14 -4.99
CA ILE A 40 -3.90 -17.85 -4.45
C ILE A 40 -2.82 -17.43 -3.46
N ILE A 41 -2.16 -16.31 -3.75
CA ILE A 41 -1.08 -15.76 -2.92
C ILE A 41 -1.58 -14.44 -2.35
N LEU A 42 -1.52 -14.29 -1.03
CA LEU A 42 -1.79 -13.05 -0.32
C LEU A 42 -0.47 -12.34 -0.04
N HIS A 43 -0.33 -11.13 -0.54
CA HIS A 43 0.82 -10.27 -0.30
C HIS A 43 0.41 -9.15 0.66
N VAL A 44 1.06 -9.10 1.81
CA VAL A 44 0.80 -8.10 2.86
C VAL A 44 2.02 -7.22 2.99
N LYS A 45 1.83 -5.90 2.87
CA LYS A 45 2.89 -4.90 2.99
C LYS A 45 2.48 -3.77 3.93
N GLY A 46 3.44 -3.24 4.67
CA GLY A 46 3.30 -2.01 5.45
C GLY A 46 4.41 -1.05 5.08
N GLU A 47 4.07 0.11 4.52
CA GLU A 47 5.01 1.12 4.06
C GLU A 47 4.51 2.52 4.42
N ALA A 48 5.45 3.46 4.64
CA ALA A 48 5.18 4.88 4.80
C ALA A 48 5.90 5.66 3.71
N ASN A 49 5.21 6.66 3.16
CA ASN A 49 5.76 7.62 2.22
C ASN A 49 5.52 9.02 2.77
N VAL A 50 6.57 9.81 2.85
CA VAL A 50 6.53 11.21 3.31
C VAL A 50 7.03 12.08 2.17
N HIS A 51 6.28 13.14 1.87
CA HIS A 51 6.66 14.15 0.88
C HIS A 51 6.26 15.53 1.40
N TRP A 52 7.19 16.48 1.39
CA TRP A 52 6.89 17.90 1.58
C TRP A 52 7.81 18.78 0.75
N SER A 53 7.39 20.01 0.49
CA SER A 53 8.19 21.00 -0.23
C SER A 53 8.27 22.30 0.54
N GLU A 54 9.43 22.94 0.48
CA GLU A 54 9.71 24.22 1.13
C GLU A 54 10.13 25.24 0.07
N THR A 55 9.64 26.47 0.20
CA THR A 55 10.06 27.57 -0.68
C THR A 55 11.17 28.35 0.01
N GLU A 56 12.40 28.20 -0.48
CA GLU A 56 13.53 28.99 -0.01
C GLU A 56 13.62 30.31 -0.77
N ALA A 57 13.37 31.43 -0.09
CA ALA A 57 13.73 32.76 -0.58
C ALA A 57 15.20 33.03 -0.23
N ARG A 58 16.13 32.70 -1.14
CA ARG A 58 17.52 33.13 -0.98
C ARG A 58 17.58 34.65 -1.15
N HIS A 59 17.90 35.38 -0.08
CA HIS A 59 18.27 36.79 -0.13
C HIS A 59 19.58 36.95 -0.93
N LEU A 60 19.50 36.90 -2.25
CA LEU A 60 20.56 37.39 -3.12
C LEU A 60 20.54 38.92 -3.05
N LEU A 61 21.72 39.53 -3.05
CA LEU A 61 21.99 40.96 -2.86
C LEU A 61 21.27 41.90 -3.86
N VAL A 62 20.49 41.35 -4.79
CA VAL A 62 19.77 42.05 -5.85
C VAL A 62 18.30 41.59 -5.84
N VAL A 63 17.42 42.51 -5.42
CA VAL A 63 15.97 42.35 -5.29
C VAL A 63 15.27 41.85 -6.58
N LEU A 64 15.92 41.96 -7.75
CA LEU A 64 15.38 41.60 -9.06
C LEU A 64 15.50 40.11 -9.44
N LEU A 65 16.22 39.28 -8.68
CA LEU A 65 16.44 37.86 -9.00
C LEU A 65 16.00 36.92 -7.86
N CYS A 66 14.90 37.27 -7.17
CA CYS A 66 14.30 36.40 -6.16
C CYS A 66 13.63 35.19 -6.84
N ASN A 67 14.43 34.25 -7.33
CA ASN A 67 13.93 32.96 -7.80
C ASN A 67 13.49 32.18 -6.55
N LEU A 68 12.17 32.04 -6.38
CA LEU A 68 11.57 31.15 -5.39
C LEU A 68 11.99 29.72 -5.75
N LEU A 69 12.99 29.19 -5.05
CA LEU A 69 13.41 27.81 -5.24
C LEU A 69 12.51 26.93 -4.37
N SER A 70 11.71 26.08 -5.01
CA SER A 70 10.99 25.01 -4.32
C SER A 70 11.94 23.83 -4.11
N VAL A 71 12.25 23.53 -2.87
CA VAL A 71 13.01 22.35 -2.46
C VAL A 71 12.02 21.27 -2.08
N ASN A 72 12.20 20.05 -2.59
CA ASN A 72 11.34 18.91 -2.27
C ASN A 72 12.10 17.95 -1.36
N TYR A 73 11.39 17.40 -0.39
CA TYR A 73 11.87 16.40 0.55
C TYR A 73 10.99 15.17 0.44
N ASP A 74 11.63 14.02 0.26
CA ASP A 74 10.98 12.73 0.04
C ASP A 74 11.61 11.68 0.97
N ALA A 75 10.78 10.87 1.60
CA ALA A 75 11.23 9.70 2.36
C ALA A 75 10.27 8.51 2.16
N HIS A 76 10.84 7.31 2.05
CA HIS A 76 10.11 6.05 1.93
C HIS A 76 10.65 5.07 2.96
N GLU A 77 9.76 4.39 3.67
CA GLU A 77 10.09 3.38 4.67
C GLU A 77 9.17 2.17 4.52
N SER A 78 9.75 0.96 4.57
CA SER A 78 9.02 -0.30 4.57
C SER A 78 9.20 -1.01 5.90
N TYR A 79 8.10 -1.33 6.56
CA TYR A 79 8.08 -1.92 7.90
C TYR A 79 8.02 -3.44 7.86
N PHE A 80 7.24 -3.99 6.92
CA PHE A 80 7.10 -5.43 6.74
C PHE A 80 6.58 -5.76 5.34
N GLU A 81 7.02 -6.90 4.82
CA GLU A 81 6.53 -7.51 3.59
C GLU A 81 6.41 -9.02 3.80
N ASN A 82 5.21 -9.58 3.63
CA ASN A 82 4.96 -11.01 3.83
C ASN A 82 4.10 -11.57 2.70
N LYS A 83 4.45 -12.77 2.24
CA LYS A 83 3.72 -13.48 1.18
C LYS A 83 3.21 -14.80 1.73
N PHE A 84 1.89 -14.99 1.71
CA PHE A 84 1.22 -16.18 2.17
C PHE A 84 0.62 -16.92 0.98
N ASN A 85 0.98 -18.18 0.82
CA ASN A 85 0.30 -19.05 -0.12
C ASN A 85 -0.95 -19.63 0.56
N ILE A 86 -2.14 -19.25 0.07
CA ILE A 86 -3.43 -19.68 0.64
C ILE A 86 -3.86 -21.00 0.01
N ILE A 87 -3.66 -21.16 -1.30
CA ILE A 87 -4.02 -22.35 -2.06
C ILE A 87 -3.01 -22.51 -3.19
N GLY A 88 -2.64 -23.74 -3.54
CA GLY A 88 -1.72 -24.04 -4.64
C GLY A 88 -0.41 -24.64 -4.14
N GLY A 89 0.13 -25.60 -4.90
CA GLY A 89 1.40 -26.25 -4.56
C GLY A 89 2.56 -25.26 -4.66
N SER A 90 3.43 -25.28 -3.65
CA SER A 90 4.70 -24.54 -3.57
C SER A 90 5.65 -24.92 -4.71
#